data_AF-A0A8J5UVE3-F1
#
_entry.id   AF-A0A8J5UVE3-F1
#
_cell.length_a   1.000
_cell.length_b   1.000
_cell.length_c   1.000
_cell.angle_alpha   90.00
_cell.angle_beta   90.00
_cell.angle_gamma   90.00
#
_symmetry.space_group_name_H-M   'P 1'
#
loop_
_entity.id
_entity.type
_entity.pdbx_description
1 polymer ?
#
loop_
_entity_poly.entity_id
_entity_poly.type
_entity_poly.pdbx_seq_one_letter_code
_entity_poly.pdbx_strand_id
1 'polypeptide(L)'
;MESDLILQMLSSRNASGGNYFHEACQAGSLALLLRAAEWMNRPIPSILTVRDYDGEQCTHIIVKNKDFCTKEMMEIVLNLGADINGQEWLGGSTPLHLCVWERNYELAEWLCRAPDFSSFVGFAIDRFLKSQIAVVFFMQFWGNIA
;
A
#
# COMPACT_ATOMS: atom_id res chain seq x y z
N MET A 1 5.64 22.03 -11.25
CA MET A 1 4.25 22.48 -11.40
C MET A 1 3.49 21.28 -11.90
N GLU A 2 2.68 20.65 -11.06
CA GLU A 2 1.80 19.54 -11.48
C GLU A 2 0.85 20.08 -12.55
N SER A 3 0.81 19.45 -13.72
CA SER A 3 -0.19 19.77 -14.74
C SER A 3 -1.39 18.85 -14.58
N ASP A 4 -2.59 19.36 -14.85
CA ASP A 4 -3.82 18.58 -14.82
C ASP A 4 -3.73 17.34 -15.73
N LEU A 5 -2.96 17.44 -16.82
CA LEU A 5 -2.72 16.33 -17.74
C LEU A 5 -1.94 15.17 -17.09
N ILE A 6 -0.96 15.45 -16.24
CA ILE A 6 -0.21 14.41 -15.52
C ILE A 6 -1.16 13.69 -14.54
N LEU A 7 -1.98 14.42 -13.79
CA LEU A 7 -2.96 13.81 -12.88
C LEU A 7 -4.02 13.00 -13.63
N GLN A 8 -4.47 13.46 -14.80
CA GLN A 8 -5.35 12.69 -15.69
C GLN A 8 -4.68 11.40 -16.17
N MET A 9 -3.41 11.46 -16.57
CA MET A 9 -2.65 10.27 -16.97
C MET A 9 -2.54 9.27 -15.81
N LEU A 10 -2.13 9.73 -14.62
CA LEU A 10 -1.96 8.90 -13.43
C LEU A 10 -3.27 8.28 -12.93
N SER A 11 -4.39 8.98 -13.10
CA SER A 11 -5.72 8.52 -12.67
C SER A 11 -6.48 7.70 -13.72
N SER A 12 -5.99 7.66 -14.97
CA SER A 12 -6.62 6.89 -16.05
C SER A 12 -6.76 5.41 -15.68
N ARG A 13 -7.91 4.81 -16.05
CA ARG A 13 -8.27 3.45 -15.66
C ARG A 13 -7.97 2.48 -16.80
N ASN A 14 -7.29 1.39 -16.50
CA ASN A 14 -7.05 0.30 -17.44
C ASN A 14 -8.23 -0.72 -17.45
N ALA A 15 -8.05 -1.85 -18.14
CA ALA A 15 -9.09 -2.86 -18.29
C ALA A 15 -9.48 -3.58 -16.99
N SER A 16 -8.60 -3.63 -15.99
CA SER A 16 -8.91 -4.17 -14.65
C SER A 16 -9.43 -3.10 -13.70
N GLY A 17 -9.60 -1.87 -14.17
CA GLY A 17 -9.90 -0.74 -13.30
C GLY A 17 -8.69 -0.34 -12.44
N GLY A 18 -7.49 -0.84 -12.69
CA GLY A 18 -6.28 -0.27 -12.10
C GLY A 18 -6.00 1.11 -12.69
N ASN A 19 -5.24 1.93 -11.96
CA ASN A 19 -4.63 3.14 -12.49
C ASN A 19 -3.13 2.96 -12.68
N TYR A 20 -2.41 4.03 -13.04
CA TYR A 20 -0.95 3.98 -13.26
C TYR A 20 -0.20 3.30 -12.11
N PHE A 21 -0.57 3.57 -10.86
CA PHE A 21 0.10 3.00 -9.70
C PHE A 21 -0.20 1.52 -9.52
N HIS A 22 -1.38 1.04 -9.92
CA HIS A 22 -1.66 -0.39 -9.92
C HIS A 22 -0.75 -1.11 -10.91
N GLU A 23 -0.61 -0.56 -12.12
CA GLU A 23 0.24 -1.14 -13.18
C GLU A 23 1.73 -1.11 -12.81
N ALA A 24 2.22 0.02 -12.29
CA ALA A 24 3.61 0.12 -11.85
C ALA A 24 3.92 -0.83 -10.68
N CYS A 25 2.97 -0.99 -9.74
CA CYS A 25 3.11 -1.91 -8.61
C CYS A 25 3.06 -3.36 -9.05
N GLN A 26 2.13 -3.71 -9.95
CA GLN A 26 2.00 -5.05 -10.51
C GLN A 26 3.23 -5.45 -11.31
N ALA A 27 3.82 -4.51 -12.05
CA ALA A 27 5.05 -4.73 -12.80
C ALA A 27 6.32 -4.81 -11.92
N GLY A 28 6.23 -4.55 -10.61
CA GLY A 28 7.41 -4.50 -9.73
C GLY A 28 8.37 -3.35 -10.04
N SER A 29 7.92 -2.33 -10.78
CA SER A 29 8.83 -1.35 -11.37
C SER A 29 9.05 -0.15 -10.46
N LEU A 30 10.06 -0.24 -9.60
CA LEU A 30 10.50 0.87 -8.76
C LEU A 30 10.81 2.15 -9.58
N ALA A 31 11.41 1.98 -10.76
CA ALA A 31 11.78 3.09 -11.64
C ALA A 31 10.56 3.87 -12.19
N LEU A 32 9.42 3.21 -12.40
CA LEU A 32 8.18 3.89 -12.79
C LEU A 32 7.62 4.72 -11.63
N LEU A 33 7.59 4.13 -10.42
CA LEU A 33 7.12 4.83 -9.22
C LEU A 33 7.98 6.06 -8.90
N LEU A 34 9.31 5.94 -8.94
CA LEU A 34 10.22 7.06 -8.72
C LEU A 34 9.99 8.18 -9.74
N ARG A 35 9.84 7.83 -11.02
CA ARG A 35 9.59 8.83 -12.06
C ARG A 35 8.25 9.54 -11.90
N ALA A 36 7.21 8.85 -11.43
CA ALA A 36 5.96 9.52 -11.11
C ALA A 36 6.14 10.45 -9.89
N ALA A 37 6.83 9.97 -8.85
CA ALA A 37 7.06 10.73 -7.62
C ALA A 37 7.86 12.02 -7.84
N GLU A 38 8.85 12.02 -8.74
CA GLU A 38 9.64 13.20 -9.12
C GLU A 38 8.78 14.39 -9.60
N TRP A 39 7.59 14.12 -10.14
CA TRP A 39 6.69 15.15 -10.67
C TRP A 39 5.64 15.60 -9.66
N MET A 40 5.52 14.89 -8.53
CA MET A 40 4.55 15.18 -7.48
C MET A 40 5.18 16.07 -6.41
N ASN A 41 4.59 17.24 -6.20
CA ASN A 41 5.01 18.19 -5.16
C ASN A 41 4.13 18.08 -3.90
N ARG A 42 3.10 17.25 -3.93
CA ARG A 42 2.18 17.00 -2.81
C ARG A 42 1.69 15.54 -2.82
N PRO A 43 1.19 15.04 -1.68
CA PRO A 43 0.49 13.77 -1.64
C PRO A 43 -0.77 13.79 -2.53
N ILE A 44 -1.06 12.66 -3.16
CA ILE A 44 -2.17 12.42 -4.08
C ILE A 44 -3.04 11.23 -3.62
N PRO A 45 -3.58 11.26 -2.39
CA PRO A 45 -4.36 10.15 -1.83
C PRO A 45 -5.55 9.79 -2.71
N SER A 46 -6.20 10.77 -3.35
CA SER A 46 -7.37 10.54 -4.22
C SER A 46 -7.11 9.62 -5.40
N ILE A 47 -5.84 9.47 -5.83
CA ILE A 47 -5.44 8.54 -6.88
C ILE A 47 -4.99 7.21 -6.26
N LEU A 48 -4.27 7.25 -5.14
CA LEU A 48 -3.65 6.05 -4.56
C LEU A 48 -4.62 5.18 -3.76
N THR A 49 -5.70 5.77 -3.21
CA THR A 49 -6.74 5.01 -2.49
C THR A 49 -7.82 4.43 -3.42
N VAL A 50 -7.70 4.67 -4.73
CA VAL A 50 -8.59 4.07 -5.73
C VAL A 50 -8.39 2.56 -5.72
N ARG A 51 -9.49 1.85 -5.92
CA ARG A 51 -9.50 0.39 -6.01
C ARG A 51 -9.74 -0.05 -7.44
N ASP A 52 -9.07 -1.11 -7.84
CA ASP A 52 -9.36 -1.84 -9.07
C ASP A 52 -10.64 -2.68 -8.96
N TYR A 53 -10.95 -3.49 -9.97
CA TYR A 53 -12.15 -4.33 -9.98
C TYR A 53 -12.07 -5.53 -9.03
N ASP A 54 -10.89 -5.89 -8.56
CA ASP A 54 -10.71 -6.86 -7.47
C ASP A 54 -10.87 -6.18 -6.09
N GLY A 55 -11.11 -4.87 -6.08
CA GLY A 55 -11.29 -4.07 -4.87
C GLY A 55 -9.98 -3.71 -4.19
N GLU A 56 -8.85 -3.92 -4.86
CA GLU A 56 -7.51 -3.74 -4.31
C GLU A 56 -6.99 -2.33 -4.58
N GLN A 57 -6.32 -1.75 -3.60
CA GLN A 57 -5.48 -0.56 -3.84
C GLN A 57 -4.09 -1.00 -4.30
N CYS A 58 -3.29 -0.09 -4.85
CA CYS A 58 -1.90 -0.39 -5.24
C CYS A 58 -1.05 -0.95 -4.09
N THR A 59 -1.34 -0.59 -2.83
CA THR A 59 -0.67 -1.15 -1.63
C THR A 59 -0.90 -2.65 -1.47
N HIS A 60 -2.07 -3.17 -1.83
CA HIS A 60 -2.36 -4.60 -1.79
C HIS A 60 -1.57 -5.34 -2.88
N ILE A 61 -1.51 -4.76 -4.07
CA ILE A 61 -0.76 -5.30 -5.21
C ILE A 61 0.73 -5.41 -4.87
N ILE A 62 1.31 -4.41 -4.20
CA ILE A 62 2.71 -4.43 -3.76
C ILE A 62 3.00 -5.68 -2.92
N VAL A 63 2.14 -5.98 -1.94
CA VAL A 63 2.34 -7.12 -1.03
C VAL A 63 2.28 -8.47 -1.75
N LYS A 64 1.43 -8.58 -2.77
CA LYS A 64 1.30 -9.79 -3.60
C LYS A 64 2.46 -9.96 -4.57
N ASN A 65 3.25 -8.92 -4.80
CA ASN A 65 4.42 -9.00 -5.66
C ASN A 65 5.55 -9.75 -4.93
N LYS A 66 6.29 -10.58 -5.67
CA LYS A 66 7.39 -11.40 -5.14
C LYS A 66 8.76 -10.78 -5.40
N ASP A 67 8.80 -9.50 -5.74
CA ASP A 67 10.03 -8.77 -6.04
C ASP A 67 10.77 -8.35 -4.76
N PHE A 68 12.08 -8.15 -4.90
CA PHE A 68 12.97 -7.74 -3.82
C PHE A 68 12.75 -6.29 -3.37
N CYS A 69 12.15 -5.45 -4.23
CA CYS A 69 11.96 -4.02 -3.95
C CYS A 69 10.60 -3.67 -3.30
N THR A 70 9.89 -4.65 -2.75
CA THR A 70 8.53 -4.48 -2.22
C THR A 70 8.46 -3.39 -1.13
N LYS A 71 9.48 -3.30 -0.29
CA LYS A 71 9.59 -2.30 0.77
C LYS A 71 9.76 -0.88 0.21
N GLU A 72 10.69 -0.69 -0.72
CA GLU A 72 10.98 0.60 -1.34
C GLU A 72 9.78 1.10 -2.16
N MET A 73 9.09 0.19 -2.85
CA MET A 73 7.85 0.52 -3.55
C MET A 73 6.76 0.98 -2.58
N MET A 74 6.62 0.29 -1.44
CA MET A 74 5.69 0.67 -0.38
C MET A 74 6.03 2.05 0.19
N GLU A 75 7.31 2.33 0.46
CA GLU A 75 7.77 3.65 0.92
C GLU A 75 7.40 4.77 -0.05
N ILE A 76 7.60 4.58 -1.36
CA ILE A 76 7.25 5.61 -2.36
C ILE A 76 5.75 5.88 -2.38
N VAL A 77 4.91 4.84 -2.45
CA VAL A 77 3.46 5.06 -2.54
C VAL A 77 2.89 5.65 -1.25
N LEU A 78 3.45 5.29 -0.08
CA LEU A 78 3.06 5.90 1.20
C LEU A 78 3.45 7.38 1.27
N ASN A 79 4.64 7.75 0.77
CA ASN A 79 5.05 9.15 0.64
C ASN A 79 4.13 9.95 -0.29
N LEU A 80 3.55 9.29 -1.30
CA LEU A 80 2.54 9.87 -2.18
C LEU A 80 1.13 9.88 -1.58
N GLY A 81 0.95 9.39 -0.35
CA GLY A 81 -0.33 9.42 0.36
C GLY A 81 -1.21 8.19 0.15
N ALA A 82 -0.64 7.04 -0.21
CA ALA A 82 -1.38 5.78 -0.18
C ALA A 82 -1.89 5.44 1.24
N ASP A 83 -3.03 4.76 1.30
CA ASP A 83 -3.59 4.26 2.55
C ASP A 83 -3.06 2.84 2.84
N ILE A 84 -2.20 2.75 3.85
CA ILE A 84 -1.64 1.49 4.37
C ILE A 84 -2.69 0.60 5.05
N ASN A 85 -3.81 1.18 5.48
CA ASN A 85 -4.87 0.50 6.22
C ASN A 85 -6.12 0.24 5.37
N GLY A 86 -6.07 0.55 4.08
CA GLY A 86 -7.17 0.33 3.17
C GLY A 86 -7.58 -1.14 3.14
N GLN A 87 -8.88 -1.42 3.21
CA GLN A 87 -9.42 -2.79 3.20
C GLN A 87 -9.96 -3.20 1.83
N GLU A 88 -9.44 -4.25 1.18
CA GLU A 88 -9.99 -4.75 -0.09
C GLU A 88 -11.46 -5.20 -0.02
N TRP A 89 -12.14 -5.34 -1.16
CA TRP A 89 -13.61 -5.54 -1.19
C TRP A 89 -14.08 -6.98 -0.99
N LEU A 90 -13.26 -7.97 -1.35
CA LEU A 90 -13.60 -9.39 -1.25
C LEU A 90 -13.67 -9.86 0.21
N GLY A 91 -12.63 -9.58 0.99
CA GLY A 91 -12.48 -10.08 2.36
C GLY A 91 -12.29 -8.99 3.42
N GLY A 92 -12.18 -7.72 3.03
CA GLY A 92 -11.86 -6.64 3.96
C GLY A 92 -10.40 -6.65 4.43
N SER A 93 -9.52 -7.36 3.72
CA SER A 93 -8.10 -7.53 4.08
C SER A 93 -7.34 -6.21 3.90
N THR A 94 -6.47 -5.89 4.84
CA THR A 94 -5.51 -4.78 4.66
C THR A 94 -4.20 -5.30 4.08
N PRO A 95 -3.30 -4.44 3.56
CA PRO A 95 -1.95 -4.84 3.16
C PRO A 95 -1.22 -5.67 4.24
N LEU A 96 -1.37 -5.32 5.53
CA LEU A 96 -0.78 -6.10 6.63
C LEU A 96 -1.37 -7.51 6.74
N HIS A 97 -2.68 -7.69 6.56
CA HIS A 97 -3.29 -9.03 6.52
C HIS A 97 -2.71 -9.87 5.37
N LEU A 98 -2.54 -9.25 4.19
CA LEU A 98 -1.95 -9.90 3.02
C LEU A 98 -0.48 -10.29 3.25
N CYS A 99 0.30 -9.49 3.98
CA CYS A 99 1.70 -9.84 4.26
C CYS A 99 1.81 -11.15 5.05
N VAL A 100 0.90 -11.36 6.01
CA VAL A 100 0.87 -12.59 6.80
C VAL A 100 0.43 -13.78 5.94
N TRP A 101 -0.57 -13.59 5.07
CA TRP A 101 -1.01 -14.63 4.12
C TRP A 101 0.12 -15.05 3.16
N GLU A 102 0.80 -14.08 2.57
CA GLU A 102 1.91 -14.28 1.63
C GLU A 102 3.23 -14.68 2.32
N ARG A 103 3.22 -14.79 3.66
CA ARG A 103 4.40 -15.11 4.49
C ARG A 103 5.56 -14.12 4.33
N ASN A 104 5.25 -12.88 3.94
CA ASN A 104 6.20 -11.78 3.87
C ASN A 104 6.31 -11.10 5.24
N TYR A 105 6.92 -11.82 6.20
CA TYR A 105 7.04 -11.36 7.58
C TYR A 105 7.98 -10.16 7.72
N GLU A 106 8.96 -10.01 6.82
CA GLU A 106 9.85 -8.85 6.81
C GLU A 106 9.07 -7.57 6.50
N LEU A 107 8.23 -7.60 5.46
CA LEU A 107 7.35 -6.47 5.16
C LEU A 107 6.30 -6.27 6.24
N ALA A 108 5.72 -7.34 6.80
CA ALA A 108 4.77 -7.23 7.91
C ALA A 108 5.39 -6.54 9.13
N GLU A 109 6.60 -6.94 9.51
CA GLU A 109 7.36 -6.33 10.59
C GLU A 109 7.69 -4.87 10.28
N TRP A 110 8.11 -4.58 9.03
CA TRP A 110 8.36 -3.21 8.60
C TRP A 110 7.10 -2.33 8.68
N LEU A 111 5.94 -2.81 8.20
CA LEU A 111 4.66 -2.09 8.30
C LEU A 111 4.24 -1.86 9.77
N CYS A 112 4.47 -2.83 10.66
CA CYS A 112 4.20 -2.67 12.10
C CYS A 112 5.16 -1.67 12.76
N ARG A 113 6.41 -1.66 12.30
CA ARG A 113 7.47 -0.73 12.70
C ARG A 113 7.51 0.53 11.84
N ALA A 114 6.49 0.81 11.06
CA ALA A 114 6.31 2.11 10.46
C ALA A 114 5.37 2.93 11.37
N PRO A 115 5.79 3.35 12.60
CA PRO A 115 5.14 4.47 13.23
C PRO A 115 5.55 5.71 12.43
N ASP A 116 4.57 6.53 12.06
CA ASP A 116 4.77 7.97 11.90
C ASP A 116 5.54 8.50 10.66
N PHE A 117 5.06 8.21 9.44
CA PHE A 117 5.10 9.25 8.38
C PHE A 117 4.10 10.42 8.65
N SER A 118 3.44 10.40 9.81
CA SER A 118 2.60 11.48 10.35
C SER A 118 3.40 12.68 10.87
N SER A 119 4.74 12.71 10.74
CA SER A 119 5.56 13.86 11.12
C SER A 119 5.36 15.12 10.27
N PHE A 120 4.39 15.13 9.33
CA PHE A 120 4.05 16.35 8.56
C PHE A 120 2.70 17.00 8.86
N VAL A 121 1.75 16.38 9.58
CA VAL A 121 0.55 17.10 10.05
C VAL A 121 0.08 16.48 11.38
N GLY A 122 0.16 17.26 12.45
CA GLY A 122 -0.30 16.85 13.77
C GLY A 122 -1.79 16.53 13.78
N PHE A 123 -2.16 15.41 14.43
CA PHE A 123 -3.30 15.17 15.32
C PHE A 123 -3.62 13.66 15.38
N ALA A 124 -3.45 13.06 16.57
CA ALA A 124 -4.21 11.94 17.18
C ALA A 124 -4.31 10.60 16.39
N ILE A 125 -4.11 9.36 16.91
CA ILE A 125 -4.47 8.74 18.18
C ILE A 125 -3.67 7.41 18.37
N ASP A 126 -3.12 7.25 19.58
CA ASP A 126 -2.49 6.04 20.16
C ASP A 126 -3.51 4.96 20.63
N ARG A 127 -4.35 4.43 19.73
CA ARG A 127 -5.35 3.39 20.15
C ARG A 127 -5.49 2.19 19.23
N PHE A 128 -4.99 2.26 17.99
CA PHE A 128 -5.19 1.21 16.99
C PHE A 128 -4.04 0.18 16.91
N LEU A 129 -2.84 0.49 17.42
CA LEU A 129 -1.70 -0.44 17.40
C LEU A 129 -1.96 -1.76 18.15
N LYS A 130 -2.86 -1.79 19.14
CA LYS A 130 -3.13 -3.00 19.92
C LYS A 130 -3.95 -4.07 19.18
N SER A 131 -4.75 -3.72 18.16
CA SER A 131 -5.54 -4.73 17.43
C SER A 131 -4.76 -5.39 16.28
N GLN A 132 -3.83 -4.66 15.65
CA GLN A 132 -3.04 -5.18 14.51
C GLN A 132 -1.88 -6.08 14.96
N ILE A 133 -1.26 -5.80 16.13
CA ILE A 133 -0.24 -6.68 16.73
C ILE A 133 -0.84 -8.05 17.08
N ALA A 134 -2.12 -8.09 17.46
CA ALA A 134 -2.80 -9.34 17.75
C ALA A 134 -2.80 -10.26 16.52
N VAL A 135 -3.03 -9.78 15.30
CA VAL A 135 -3.08 -10.63 14.10
C VAL A 135 -1.73 -11.30 13.81
N VAL A 136 -0.62 -10.57 13.97
CA VAL A 136 0.74 -11.09 13.75
C VAL A 136 1.08 -12.18 14.79
N PHE A 137 0.71 -11.97 16.06
CA PHE A 137 0.93 -12.97 17.12
C PHE A 137 -0.08 -14.14 17.10
N PHE A 138 -1.33 -13.90 16.70
CA PHE A 138 -2.40 -14.91 16.68
C PHE A 138 -2.18 -15.94 15.56
N MET A 139 -1.62 -15.53 14.42
CA MET A 139 -1.29 -16.45 13.32
C MET A 139 0.02 -17.23 13.53
N GLN A 140 1.00 -16.69 14.27
CA GLN A 140 2.19 -17.48 14.66
C GLN A 140 1.85 -18.65 15.61
N PHE A 141 0.77 -18.55 16.39
CA PHE A 141 0.42 -19.58 17.38
C PHE A 141 -0.70 -20.55 16.95
N TRP A 142 -1.59 -20.20 16.02
CA TRP A 142 -2.70 -21.07 15.61
C TRP A 142 -2.61 -21.65 14.18
N GLY A 143 -1.56 -21.32 13.41
CA GLY A 143 -1.33 -21.93 12.08
C GLY A 143 -0.91 -23.41 12.09
N ASN A 144 -0.95 -24.09 13.24
CA ASN A 144 -0.57 -25.50 13.42
C ASN A 144 -1.66 -26.34 14.10
N ILE A 145 -2.93 -25.90 14.04
CA ILE A 145 -4.07 -26.71 14.50
C ILE A 145 -5.20 -26.66 13.46
N ALA A 146 -5.02 -27.42 12.38
CA ALA A 146 -6.04 -28.23 11.69
C ALA A 146 -5.37 -29.04 10.58
#